data_AF-F0WGY2-F1
#
_entry.id   AF-F0WGY2-F1
#
_cell.length_a   1.000
_cell.length_b   1.000
_cell.length_c   1.000
_cell.angle_alpha   90.00
_cell.angle_beta   90.00
_cell.angle_gamma   90.00
#
_symmetry.space_group_name_H-M   'P 1'
#
loop_
_entity.id
_entity.type
_entity.pdbx_description
1 polymer ?
#
loop_
_entity_poly.entity_id
_entity_poly.type
_entity_poly.pdbx_seq_one_letter_code
_entity_poly.pdbx_strand_id
1 'polypeptide(L)'
;MFLKQHGLWFRTRTRLGQQTAPDMAAAAKKFWVSVDRVCCELGVTKIYNADQSGICFEYLPKLTVSRKGEKTVWMRCSGKDKQQFTGMFLGDSDGNQYPPFYVLKIPLSKNIDTAERNATARHGFGVRLWKYIKVLYESSGARFYGNRCGWWNSALSIEFLDYHFAVRDSEEPVLLLWDDFSAHWTEQVAQHAEDLNVFLLKVSPGLTSVCQPADVAWFVPLKRRIRGKWIQFVVEQLKDHDAKADQAPFKLLPPSRSDAVNWACKSGQQLGPRIVKSGFKQRTIPDNIPELHQDELVELLQIHLVIDETISEANDVIVDAV
;
A
#
# COMPACT_ATOMS: atom_id res chain seq x y z
N MET A 1 8.83 -32.48 -21.66
CA MET A 1 10.24 -32.68 -22.08
C MET A 1 10.87 -31.40 -22.66
N PHE A 2 10.15 -30.64 -23.50
CA PHE A 2 10.60 -29.39 -24.13
C PHE A 2 11.27 -28.36 -23.19
N LEU A 3 10.57 -27.89 -22.14
CA LEU A 3 11.08 -26.84 -21.25
C LEU A 3 12.41 -27.23 -20.58
N LYS A 4 12.49 -28.46 -20.07
CA LYS A 4 13.70 -28.99 -19.41
C LYS A 4 14.88 -29.14 -20.37
N GLN A 5 14.63 -29.52 -21.63
CA GLN A 5 15.67 -29.64 -22.66
C GLN A 5 16.26 -28.28 -23.09
N HIS A 6 15.50 -27.19 -22.94
CA HIS A 6 15.91 -25.85 -23.34
C HIS A 6 16.30 -24.95 -22.16
N GLY A 7 16.42 -25.51 -20.95
CA GLY A 7 16.72 -24.74 -19.75
C GLY A 7 15.65 -23.70 -19.43
N LEU A 8 14.39 -23.97 -19.74
CA LEU A 8 13.25 -23.09 -19.48
C LEU A 8 12.44 -23.61 -18.28
N TRP A 9 11.87 -22.70 -17.51
CA TRP A 9 11.00 -23.00 -16.37
C TRP A 9 9.85 -21.98 -16.31
N PHE A 10 8.71 -22.41 -15.78
CA PHE A 10 7.62 -21.49 -15.49
C PHE A 10 8.07 -20.50 -14.39
N ARG A 11 7.88 -19.21 -14.63
CA ARG A 11 8.17 -18.14 -13.67
C ARG A 11 6.89 -17.37 -13.37
N THR A 12 6.75 -16.94 -12.12
CA THR A 12 5.76 -15.92 -11.75
C THR A 12 6.12 -14.60 -12.44
N ARG A 13 5.11 -13.94 -13.03
CA ARG A 13 5.30 -12.67 -13.73
C ARG A 13 5.75 -11.59 -12.75
N THR A 14 6.91 -10.98 -12.99
CA THR A 14 7.47 -9.93 -12.14
C THR A 14 7.12 -8.52 -12.62
N ARG A 15 6.97 -8.30 -13.93
CA ARG A 15 6.63 -6.99 -14.53
C ARG A 15 5.70 -7.15 -15.75
N LEU A 16 4.89 -6.12 -15.98
CA LEU A 16 4.10 -5.92 -17.20
C LEU A 16 4.43 -4.55 -17.77
N GLY A 17 4.71 -4.49 -19.06
CA GLY A 17 4.95 -3.24 -19.76
C GLY A 17 5.08 -3.47 -21.25
N GLN A 18 4.89 -2.41 -22.03
CA GLN A 18 5.10 -2.45 -23.48
C GLN A 18 6.58 -2.28 -23.86
N GLN A 19 7.37 -1.66 -22.98
CA GLN A 19 8.81 -1.44 -23.22
C GLN A 19 9.64 -2.69 -22.89
N THR A 20 10.70 -2.90 -23.67
CA THR A 20 11.68 -3.94 -23.38
C THR A 20 12.50 -3.59 -22.14
N ALA A 21 13.12 -4.59 -21.49
CA ALA A 21 13.95 -4.35 -20.32
C ALA A 21 15.17 -3.43 -20.59
N PRO A 22 15.89 -3.56 -21.73
CA PRO A 22 16.96 -2.61 -22.08
C PRO A 22 16.46 -1.17 -22.27
N ASP A 23 15.33 -0.98 -22.95
CA ASP A 23 14.78 0.36 -23.20
C ASP A 23 14.37 1.04 -21.89
N MET A 24 13.72 0.31 -21.00
CA MET A 24 13.38 0.80 -19.66
C MET A 24 14.62 1.20 -18.86
N ALA A 25 15.70 0.41 -18.92
CA ALA A 25 16.95 0.73 -18.23
C ALA A 25 17.60 1.99 -18.80
N ALA A 26 17.60 2.16 -20.13
CA ALA A 26 18.11 3.36 -20.78
C ALA A 26 17.27 4.60 -20.42
N ALA A 27 15.94 4.48 -20.41
CA ALA A 27 15.03 5.54 -19.99
C ALA A 27 15.23 5.92 -18.51
N ALA A 28 15.38 4.93 -17.64
CA ALA A 28 15.67 5.15 -16.23
C ALA A 28 17.00 5.88 -16.02
N LYS A 29 18.06 5.49 -16.75
CA LYS A 29 19.35 6.18 -16.71
C LYS A 29 19.21 7.64 -17.13
N LYS A 30 18.48 7.92 -18.22
CA LYS A 30 18.22 9.30 -18.68
C LYS A 30 17.46 10.11 -17.64
N PHE A 31 16.47 9.51 -16.99
CA PHE A 31 15.73 10.16 -15.91
C PHE A 31 16.65 10.58 -14.76
N TRP A 32 17.48 9.68 -14.24
CA TRP A 32 18.37 10.01 -13.13
C TRP A 32 19.48 11.00 -13.49
N VAL A 33 19.96 10.99 -14.74
CA VAL A 33 20.85 12.07 -15.24
C VAL A 33 20.13 13.43 -15.22
N SER A 34 18.84 13.47 -15.55
CA SER A 34 18.04 14.70 -15.43
C SER A 34 17.85 15.14 -13.98
N VAL A 35 17.64 14.19 -13.06
CA VAL A 35 17.57 14.47 -11.62
C VAL A 35 18.88 15.10 -11.14
N ASP A 36 20.02 14.49 -11.46
CA ASP A 36 21.35 15.00 -11.08
C ASP A 36 21.61 16.40 -11.66
N ARG A 37 21.20 16.66 -12.90
CA ARG A 37 21.30 17.99 -13.51
C ARG A 37 20.48 19.02 -12.75
N VAL A 38 19.22 18.71 -12.43
CA VAL A 38 18.34 19.61 -11.66
C VAL A 38 18.89 19.84 -10.26
N CYS A 39 19.45 18.82 -9.61
CA CYS A 39 20.13 18.98 -8.33
C CYS A 39 21.28 20.01 -8.42
N CYS A 40 22.13 19.91 -9.44
CA CYS A 40 23.21 20.86 -9.67
C CYS A 40 22.71 22.28 -9.97
N GLU A 41 21.67 22.42 -10.79
CA GLU A 41 21.07 23.72 -11.16
C GLU A 41 20.44 24.43 -9.95
N LEU A 42 19.76 23.69 -9.07
CA LEU A 42 19.13 24.21 -7.86
C LEU A 42 20.11 24.33 -6.67
N GLY A 43 21.30 23.74 -6.77
CA GLY A 43 22.25 23.66 -5.65
C GLY A 43 21.79 22.73 -4.51
N VAL A 44 20.91 21.76 -4.79
CA VAL A 44 20.32 20.88 -3.78
C VAL A 44 21.00 19.51 -3.76
N THR A 45 21.15 18.94 -2.57
CA THR A 45 21.72 17.59 -2.38
C THR A 45 20.68 16.56 -1.97
N LYS A 46 19.54 17.02 -1.44
CA LYS A 46 18.46 16.18 -0.93
C LYS A 46 17.34 16.09 -1.96
N ILE A 47 16.97 14.85 -2.28
CA ILE A 47 15.87 14.55 -3.20
C ILE A 47 14.72 13.98 -2.38
N TYR A 48 13.53 14.51 -2.56
CA TYR A 48 12.31 13.99 -1.98
C TYR A 48 11.56 13.17 -3.00
N ASN A 49 10.89 12.12 -2.54
CA ASN A 49 9.96 11.36 -3.36
C ASN A 49 8.68 11.14 -2.59
N ALA A 50 7.55 11.32 -3.27
CA ALA A 50 6.28 10.90 -2.73
C ALA A 50 5.40 10.22 -3.77
N ASP A 51 4.63 9.25 -3.31
CA ASP A 51 3.79 8.44 -4.17
C ASP A 51 2.62 7.81 -3.40
N GLN A 52 1.56 7.47 -4.13
CA GLN A 52 0.36 6.85 -3.58
C GLN A 52 0.38 5.32 -3.67
N SER A 53 -0.12 4.66 -2.63
CA SER A 53 -0.44 3.24 -2.66
C SER A 53 -1.83 2.96 -2.13
N GLY A 54 -2.54 2.04 -2.79
CA GLY A 54 -3.74 1.42 -2.24
C GLY A 54 -3.40 0.51 -1.05
N ILE A 55 -4.03 0.76 0.09
CA ILE A 55 -3.96 -0.08 1.29
C ILE A 55 -5.26 -0.86 1.41
N CYS A 56 -5.17 -2.18 1.24
CA CYS A 56 -6.33 -3.06 1.30
C CYS A 56 -6.76 -3.32 2.75
N PHE A 57 -8.04 -3.63 2.93
CA PHE A 57 -8.55 -4.12 4.22
C PHE A 57 -8.23 -5.60 4.39
N GLU A 58 -8.36 -6.38 3.31
CA GLU A 58 -8.02 -7.80 3.29
C GLU A 58 -6.86 -8.07 2.33
N TYR A 59 -5.94 -8.96 2.73
CA TYR A 59 -4.78 -9.36 1.95
C TYR A 59 -4.83 -10.86 1.60
N LEU A 60 -5.96 -11.28 1.05
CA LEU A 60 -6.19 -12.66 0.60
C LEU A 60 -5.09 -13.13 -0.37
N PRO A 61 -4.62 -14.39 -0.26
CA PRO A 61 -3.65 -14.93 -1.19
C PRO A 61 -4.25 -15.06 -2.59
N LYS A 62 -3.40 -14.98 -3.63
CA LYS A 62 -3.82 -15.16 -5.03
C LYS A 62 -3.83 -16.62 -5.47
N LEU A 63 -3.25 -17.50 -4.66
CA LEU A 63 -3.15 -18.93 -4.87
C LEU A 63 -3.81 -19.59 -3.68
N THR A 64 -4.33 -20.78 -3.92
CA THR A 64 -4.98 -21.61 -2.93
C THR A 64 -4.64 -23.05 -3.30
N VAL A 65 -4.64 -23.93 -2.32
CA VAL A 65 -4.47 -25.36 -2.52
C VAL A 65 -5.86 -25.98 -2.56
N SER A 66 -6.06 -26.90 -3.50
CA SER A 66 -7.31 -27.61 -3.70
C SER A 66 -7.05 -28.98 -4.31
N ARG A 67 -8.03 -29.90 -4.27
CA ARG A 67 -7.85 -31.22 -4.88
C ARG A 67 -7.64 -31.08 -6.39
N LYS A 68 -6.70 -31.87 -6.90
CA LYS A 68 -6.41 -31.90 -8.35
C LYS A 68 -7.66 -32.30 -9.12
N GLY A 69 -8.07 -31.45 -10.08
CA GLY A 69 -9.25 -31.68 -10.92
C GLY A 69 -10.51 -30.92 -10.49
N GLU A 70 -10.47 -30.18 -9.38
CA GLU A 70 -11.57 -29.27 -9.02
C GLU A 70 -11.74 -28.14 -10.04
N LYS A 71 -12.99 -27.92 -10.46
CA LYS A 71 -13.34 -26.89 -11.45
C LYS A 71 -13.50 -25.50 -10.83
N THR A 72 -13.86 -25.44 -9.55
CA THR A 72 -14.12 -24.20 -8.82
C THR A 72 -13.52 -24.31 -7.43
N VAL A 73 -12.63 -23.38 -7.08
CA VAL A 73 -12.03 -23.29 -5.74
C VAL A 73 -12.58 -22.07 -5.02
N TRP A 74 -13.12 -22.28 -3.82
CA TRP A 74 -13.70 -21.22 -3.01
C TRP A 74 -12.69 -20.75 -1.96
N MET A 75 -12.55 -19.43 -1.83
CA MET A 75 -11.79 -18.82 -0.74
C MET A 75 -12.77 -18.02 0.13
N ARG A 76 -12.78 -18.30 1.44
CA ARG A 76 -13.61 -17.54 2.37
C ARG A 76 -13.01 -16.15 2.52
N CYS A 77 -13.83 -15.12 2.30
CA CYS A 77 -13.49 -13.73 2.54
C CYS A 77 -14.51 -13.10 3.48
N SER A 78 -14.13 -12.01 4.14
CA SER A 78 -15.05 -11.27 5.02
C SER A 78 -15.84 -10.16 4.30
N GLY A 79 -15.79 -10.15 2.96
CA GLY A 79 -16.55 -9.23 2.12
C GLY A 79 -15.90 -7.85 1.91
N LYS A 80 -14.63 -7.66 2.28
CA LYS A 80 -13.84 -6.44 2.08
C LYS A 80 -12.60 -6.63 1.20
N ASP A 81 -12.54 -7.70 0.43
CA ASP A 81 -11.48 -8.01 -0.55
C ASP A 81 -11.19 -6.86 -1.53
N LYS A 82 -12.24 -6.10 -1.91
CA LYS A 82 -12.15 -4.93 -2.79
C LYS A 82 -12.04 -3.59 -2.06
N GLN A 83 -12.14 -3.59 -0.74
CA GLN A 83 -12.09 -2.36 0.04
C GLN A 83 -10.64 -1.95 0.26
N GLN A 84 -10.33 -0.71 -0.09
CA GLN A 84 -9.04 -0.09 0.15
C GLN A 84 -9.20 1.40 0.47
N PHE A 85 -8.12 2.01 0.96
CA PHE A 85 -7.96 3.46 1.07
C PHE A 85 -6.61 3.87 0.49
N THR A 86 -6.47 5.13 0.09
CA THR A 86 -5.22 5.62 -0.49
C THR A 86 -4.29 6.12 0.61
N GLY A 87 -3.03 5.70 0.59
CA GLY A 87 -1.95 6.28 1.40
C GLY A 87 -0.92 6.98 0.51
N MET A 88 -0.61 8.25 0.77
CA MET A 88 0.49 8.99 0.16
C MET A 88 1.67 8.99 1.13
N PHE A 89 2.83 8.54 0.68
CA PHE A 89 4.04 8.38 1.50
C PHE A 89 5.14 9.29 0.98
N LEU A 90 5.86 9.95 1.89
CA LEU A 90 6.97 10.85 1.58
C LEU A 90 8.24 10.37 2.26
N GLY A 91 9.35 10.37 1.51
CA GLY A 91 10.68 10.10 2.03
C GLY A 91 11.75 10.87 1.25
N ASP A 92 12.96 10.93 1.82
CA ASP A 92 14.09 11.62 1.20
C ASP A 92 15.32 10.71 0.98
N SER A 93 16.26 11.21 0.18
CA SER A 93 17.52 10.53 -0.15
C SER A 93 18.42 10.26 1.08
N ASP A 94 18.18 10.96 2.20
CA ASP A 94 18.86 10.74 3.47
C ASP A 94 18.18 9.67 4.34
N GLY A 95 17.15 9.04 3.81
CA GLY A 95 16.45 7.93 4.45
C GLY A 95 15.39 8.37 5.44
N ASN A 96 15.07 9.66 5.53
CA ASN A 96 14.02 10.12 6.42
C ASN A 96 12.65 9.79 5.83
N GLN A 97 11.71 9.52 6.72
CA GLN A 97 10.30 9.35 6.38
C GLN A 97 9.52 10.45 7.05
N TYR A 98 8.51 10.92 6.35
CA TYR A 98 7.64 11.97 6.82
C TYR A 98 6.25 11.42 7.04
N PRO A 99 5.42 12.09 7.87
CA PRO A 99 4.11 11.55 8.21
C PRO A 99 3.23 11.36 6.97
N PRO A 100 2.64 10.17 6.75
CA PRO A 100 1.87 9.88 5.55
C PRO A 100 0.49 10.53 5.58
N PHE A 101 -0.13 10.64 4.41
CA PHE A 101 -1.54 11.06 4.27
C PHE A 101 -2.39 9.85 3.92
N TYR A 102 -3.50 9.67 4.60
CA TYR A 102 -4.48 8.62 4.31
C TYR A 102 -5.82 9.22 3.90
N VAL A 103 -6.33 8.79 2.74
CA VAL A 103 -7.60 9.24 2.17
C VAL A 103 -8.62 8.12 2.24
N LEU A 104 -9.61 8.27 3.12
CA LEU A 104 -10.65 7.28 3.35
C LEU A 104 -11.90 7.58 2.54
N LYS A 105 -12.50 6.52 1.98
CA LYS A 105 -13.82 6.61 1.36
C LYS A 105 -14.90 6.82 2.41
N ILE A 106 -15.57 7.97 2.35
CA ILE A 106 -16.66 8.36 3.23
C ILE A 106 -17.84 8.96 2.46
N PRO A 107 -19.09 8.67 2.84
CA PRO A 107 -20.24 9.35 2.28
C PRO A 107 -20.27 10.81 2.73
N LEU A 108 -20.61 11.71 1.81
CA LEU A 108 -20.84 13.11 2.14
C LEU A 108 -22.17 13.26 2.90
N SER A 109 -22.25 14.27 3.76
CA SER A 109 -23.50 14.67 4.38
C SER A 109 -24.50 15.10 3.31
N LYS A 110 -25.77 14.71 3.47
CA LYS A 110 -26.87 15.19 2.61
C LYS A 110 -27.19 16.67 2.87
N ASN A 111 -26.91 17.16 4.07
CA ASN A 111 -27.04 18.58 4.41
C ASN A 111 -25.76 19.33 4.00
N ILE A 112 -25.91 20.37 3.19
CA ILE A 112 -24.82 21.12 2.54
C ILE A 112 -23.94 21.83 3.58
N ASP A 113 -24.51 22.60 4.50
CA ASP A 113 -23.74 23.30 5.55
C ASP A 113 -22.93 22.32 6.40
N THR A 114 -23.48 21.15 6.67
CA THR A 114 -22.78 20.09 7.40
C THR A 114 -21.68 19.48 6.55
N ALA A 115 -21.88 19.30 5.25
CA ALA A 115 -20.85 18.82 4.34
C ALA A 115 -19.67 19.79 4.25
N GLU A 116 -19.96 21.09 4.15
CA GLU A 116 -18.95 22.15 4.12
C GLU A 116 -18.17 22.25 5.44
N ARG A 117 -18.87 22.25 6.59
CA ARG A 117 -18.22 22.20 7.91
C ARG A 117 -17.37 20.95 8.10
N ASN A 118 -17.80 19.80 7.57
CA ASN A 118 -17.01 18.58 7.64
C ASN A 118 -15.76 18.69 6.77
N ALA A 119 -15.88 19.21 5.54
CA ALA A 119 -14.75 19.40 4.63
C ALA A 119 -13.67 20.30 5.25
N THR A 120 -14.07 21.46 5.78
CA THR A 120 -13.15 22.48 6.31
C THR A 120 -12.60 22.13 7.69
N ALA A 121 -13.45 21.78 8.66
CA ALA A 121 -13.02 21.63 10.05
C ALA A 121 -12.68 20.19 10.46
N ARG A 122 -13.00 19.21 9.62
CA ARG A 122 -12.87 17.77 9.94
C ARG A 122 -12.33 16.96 8.77
N HIS A 123 -11.68 17.60 7.80
CA HIS A 123 -11.05 16.96 6.65
C HIS A 123 -11.99 16.01 5.89
N GLY A 124 -13.27 16.37 5.82
CA GLY A 124 -14.36 15.58 5.21
C GLY A 124 -15.10 14.66 6.17
N PHE A 125 -14.57 14.32 7.34
CA PHE A 125 -15.19 13.39 8.28
C PHE A 125 -16.41 13.98 8.99
N GLY A 126 -17.44 13.16 9.17
CA GLY A 126 -18.58 13.49 10.04
C GLY A 126 -18.17 13.50 11.52
N VAL A 127 -18.93 14.25 12.34
CA VAL A 127 -18.67 14.49 13.77
C VAL A 127 -18.32 13.22 14.56
N ARG A 128 -19.06 12.13 14.36
CA ARG A 128 -18.86 10.88 15.10
C ARG A 128 -17.53 10.21 14.74
N LEU A 129 -17.25 10.07 13.45
CA LEU A 129 -16.02 9.43 12.96
C LEU A 129 -14.79 10.28 13.27
N TRP A 130 -14.94 11.62 13.21
CA TRP A 130 -13.87 12.56 13.53
C TRP A 130 -13.28 12.34 14.92
N LYS A 131 -14.09 12.00 15.93
CA LYS A 131 -13.61 11.70 17.29
C LYS A 131 -12.56 10.58 17.30
N TYR A 132 -12.77 9.53 16.50
CA TYR A 132 -11.84 8.41 16.40
C TYR A 132 -10.63 8.75 15.52
N ILE A 133 -10.85 9.43 14.40
CA ILE A 133 -9.77 9.87 13.49
C ILE A 133 -8.81 10.83 14.19
N LYS A 134 -9.33 11.73 15.04
CA LYS A 134 -8.50 12.67 15.80
C LYS A 134 -7.54 11.95 16.75
N VAL A 135 -7.99 10.88 17.41
CA VAL A 135 -7.10 10.05 18.25
C VAL A 135 -6.01 9.38 17.41
N LEU A 136 -6.37 8.82 16.24
CA LEU A 136 -5.39 8.20 15.35
C LEU A 136 -4.37 9.20 14.83
N TYR A 137 -4.84 10.38 14.43
CA TYR A 137 -4.02 11.53 14.03
C TYR A 137 -2.97 11.86 15.09
N GLU A 138 -3.39 12.04 16.35
CA GLU A 138 -2.50 12.40 17.47
C GLU A 138 -1.52 11.27 17.81
N SER A 139 -1.95 10.01 17.72
CA SER A 139 -1.11 8.86 18.10
C SER A 139 -0.11 8.41 17.02
N SER A 140 -0.38 8.70 15.75
CA SER A 140 0.41 8.16 14.62
C SER A 140 1.25 9.22 13.90
N GLY A 141 0.90 10.50 14.06
CA GLY A 141 1.43 11.62 13.29
C GLY A 141 0.89 11.69 11.86
N ALA A 142 0.16 10.67 11.39
CA ALA A 142 -0.38 10.63 10.03
C ALA A 142 -1.52 11.63 9.84
N ARG A 143 -1.64 12.14 8.61
CA ARG A 143 -2.75 13.00 8.19
C ARG A 143 -3.89 12.15 7.65
N PHE A 144 -5.12 12.52 7.99
CA PHE A 144 -6.31 11.79 7.58
C PHE A 144 -7.27 12.74 6.88
N TYR A 145 -7.72 12.33 5.70
CA TYR A 145 -8.74 13.02 4.91
C TYR A 145 -9.79 12.02 4.46
N GLY A 146 -11.00 12.52 4.23
CA GLY A 146 -12.13 11.75 3.79
C GLY A 146 -12.80 12.39 2.59
N ASN A 147 -13.07 11.60 1.55
CA ASN A 147 -13.89 12.03 0.42
C ASN A 147 -14.71 10.88 -0.15
N ARG A 148 -15.62 11.20 -1.09
CA ARG A 148 -16.60 10.24 -1.64
C ARG A 148 -15.95 9.06 -2.37
N CYS A 149 -14.77 9.25 -2.94
CA CYS A 149 -14.07 8.24 -3.73
C CYS A 149 -13.01 7.49 -2.92
N GLY A 150 -12.52 8.08 -1.82
CA GLY A 150 -11.34 7.62 -1.11
C GLY A 150 -10.06 7.76 -1.96
N TRP A 151 -10.02 8.76 -2.84
CA TRP A 151 -8.95 8.94 -3.82
C TRP A 151 -8.26 10.30 -3.68
N TRP A 152 -7.01 10.39 -4.14
CA TRP A 152 -6.24 11.63 -4.16
C TRP A 152 -6.82 12.65 -5.15
N ASN A 153 -6.66 13.95 -4.89
CA ASN A 153 -7.11 15.03 -5.77
C ASN A 153 -6.19 16.26 -5.63
N SER A 154 -6.37 17.27 -6.47
CA SER A 154 -5.49 18.44 -6.51
C SER A 154 -5.49 19.27 -5.22
N ALA A 155 -6.64 19.38 -4.54
CA ALA A 155 -6.72 20.05 -3.25
C ALA A 155 -5.86 19.34 -2.20
N LEU A 156 -5.84 18.01 -2.19
CA LEU A 156 -4.96 17.22 -1.33
C LEU A 156 -3.48 17.36 -1.71
N SER A 157 -3.16 17.58 -2.99
CA SER A 157 -1.79 17.90 -3.40
C SER A 157 -1.30 19.21 -2.78
N ILE A 158 -2.15 20.25 -2.75
CA ILE A 158 -1.84 21.54 -2.10
C ILE A 158 -1.65 21.36 -0.60
N GLU A 159 -2.62 20.71 0.08
CA GLU A 159 -2.54 20.41 1.52
C GLU A 159 -1.29 19.60 1.89
N PHE A 160 -0.89 18.68 1.02
CA PHE A 160 0.33 17.89 1.19
C PHE A 160 1.59 18.76 1.09
N LEU A 161 1.65 19.66 0.11
CA LEU A 161 2.77 20.60 -0.04
C LEU A 161 2.84 21.54 1.16
N ASP A 162 1.71 22.10 1.60
CA ASP A 162 1.67 22.97 2.77
C ASP A 162 2.19 22.28 4.02
N TYR A 163 1.66 21.10 4.32
CA TYR A 163 2.02 20.38 5.53
C TYR A 163 3.51 20.03 5.60
N HIS A 164 4.11 19.65 4.47
CA HIS A 164 5.49 19.19 4.45
C HIS A 164 6.51 20.30 4.18
N PHE A 165 6.10 21.37 3.50
CA PHE A 165 7.04 22.32 2.90
C PHE A 165 6.71 23.80 3.11
N ALA A 166 5.54 24.18 3.66
CA ALA A 166 5.25 25.60 3.92
C ALA A 166 6.02 26.17 5.11
N VAL A 167 6.34 25.33 6.10
CA VAL A 167 7.11 25.74 7.27
C VAL A 167 8.40 24.93 7.31
N ARG A 168 9.50 25.54 6.86
CA ARG A 168 10.84 24.95 6.83
C ARG A 168 11.84 25.91 7.47
N ASP A 169 12.84 25.36 8.14
CA ASP A 169 13.96 26.14 8.70
C ASP A 169 14.94 26.62 7.61
N SER A 170 14.88 26.02 6.42
CA SER A 170 15.76 26.32 5.29
C SER A 170 14.99 26.98 4.14
N GLU A 171 15.59 28.01 3.58
CA GLU A 171 15.15 28.68 2.34
C GLU A 171 15.62 27.95 1.08
N GLU A 172 16.44 26.90 1.20
CA GLU A 172 16.91 26.11 0.06
C GLU A 172 15.74 25.52 -0.74
N PRO A 173 15.86 25.44 -2.08
CA PRO A 173 14.87 24.79 -2.91
C PRO A 173 14.67 23.32 -2.51
N VAL A 174 13.45 22.82 -2.69
CA VAL A 174 13.14 21.39 -2.51
C VAL A 174 12.94 20.74 -3.86
N LEU A 175 13.69 19.68 -4.17
CA LEU A 175 13.40 18.82 -5.32
C LEU A 175 12.47 17.68 -4.91
N LEU A 176 11.23 17.68 -5.42
CA LEU A 176 10.22 16.65 -5.15
C LEU A 176 9.89 15.85 -6.41
N LEU A 177 10.10 14.53 -6.34
CA LEU A 177 9.72 13.60 -7.39
C LEU A 177 8.28 13.12 -7.21
N TRP A 178 7.43 13.39 -8.20
CA TRP A 178 6.05 12.91 -8.31
C TRP A 178 5.83 12.13 -9.60
N ASP A 179 4.86 11.22 -9.62
CA ASP A 179 4.48 10.49 -10.84
C ASP A 179 3.65 11.38 -11.78
N ASP A 180 3.20 10.85 -12.91
CA ASP A 180 2.43 11.61 -13.90
C ASP A 180 0.92 11.71 -13.57
N PHE A 181 0.52 11.48 -12.31
CA PHE A 181 -0.88 11.57 -11.94
C PHE A 181 -1.39 13.01 -12.07
N SER A 182 -2.48 13.22 -12.83
CA SER A 182 -2.93 14.56 -13.24
C SER A 182 -3.21 15.52 -12.09
N ALA A 183 -3.61 15.03 -10.92
CA ALA A 183 -3.87 15.86 -9.73
C ALA A 183 -2.61 16.52 -9.14
N HIS A 184 -1.41 16.07 -9.52
CA HIS A 184 -0.15 16.69 -9.15
C HIS A 184 0.24 17.87 -10.05
N TRP A 185 -0.36 17.96 -11.24
CA TRP A 185 0.10 18.82 -12.33
C TRP A 185 -0.94 19.84 -12.79
N THR A 186 -1.95 20.13 -11.97
CA THR A 186 -2.87 21.24 -12.22
C THR A 186 -2.13 22.57 -12.01
N GLU A 187 -2.50 23.61 -12.76
CA GLU A 187 -1.91 24.96 -12.65
C GLU A 187 -1.82 25.46 -11.20
N GLN A 188 -2.89 25.28 -10.42
CA GLN A 188 -2.94 25.64 -9.00
C GLN A 188 -1.87 24.93 -8.15
N VAL A 189 -1.59 23.66 -8.44
CA VAL A 189 -0.59 22.88 -7.69
C VAL A 189 0.83 23.27 -8.11
N ALA A 190 1.05 23.52 -9.40
CA ALA A 190 2.33 23.99 -9.90
C ALA A 190 2.68 25.37 -9.31
N GLN A 191 1.74 26.32 -9.36
CA GLN A 191 1.94 27.64 -8.77
C GLN A 191 2.20 27.56 -7.26
N HIS A 192 1.42 26.75 -6.55
CA HIS A 192 1.58 26.59 -5.10
C HIS A 192 2.95 25.96 -4.73
N ALA A 193 3.44 25.02 -5.53
CA ALA A 193 4.78 24.46 -5.33
C ALA A 193 5.88 25.52 -5.57
N GLU A 194 5.74 26.35 -6.61
CA GLU A 194 6.66 27.47 -6.87
C GLU A 194 6.68 28.48 -5.72
N ASP A 195 5.52 28.85 -5.19
CA ASP A 195 5.38 29.77 -4.05
C ASP A 195 6.09 29.24 -2.79
N LEU A 196 6.17 27.91 -2.64
CA LEU A 196 6.87 27.22 -1.55
C LEU A 196 8.35 26.90 -1.87
N ASN A 197 8.89 27.38 -2.99
CA ASN A 197 10.22 27.03 -3.48
C ASN A 197 10.43 25.50 -3.57
N VAL A 198 9.40 24.80 -4.05
CA VAL A 198 9.40 23.35 -4.30
C VAL A 198 9.42 23.12 -5.80
N PHE A 199 10.53 22.61 -6.30
CA PHE A 199 10.68 22.17 -7.69
C PHE A 199 10.10 20.76 -7.86
N LEU A 200 8.99 20.66 -8.59
CA LEU A 200 8.36 19.39 -8.93
C LEU A 200 9.03 18.77 -10.17
N LEU A 201 9.55 17.55 -10.03
CA LEU A 201 10.09 16.79 -11.15
C LEU A 201 9.29 15.52 -11.39
N LYS A 202 8.75 15.42 -12.61
CA LYS A 202 7.88 14.34 -13.03
C LYS A 202 8.64 13.05 -13.34
N VAL A 203 8.20 11.93 -12.79
CA VAL A 203 8.56 10.61 -13.30
C VAL A 203 7.59 10.22 -14.41
N SER A 204 8.15 10.02 -15.61
CA SER A 204 7.35 9.73 -16.79
C SER A 204 6.53 8.42 -16.66
N PRO A 205 5.37 8.35 -17.34
CA PRO A 205 4.58 7.13 -17.41
C PRO A 205 5.41 5.91 -17.82
N GLY A 206 5.16 4.77 -17.17
CA GLY A 206 5.86 3.52 -17.43
C GLY A 206 7.21 3.39 -16.72
N LEU A 207 7.78 4.48 -16.18
CA LEU A 207 9.06 4.44 -15.46
C LEU A 207 8.90 4.34 -13.94
N THR A 208 7.71 4.56 -13.41
CA THR A 208 7.35 4.44 -11.99
C THR A 208 8.03 3.23 -11.30
N SER A 209 7.87 2.02 -11.85
CA SER A 209 8.45 0.79 -11.28
C SER A 209 10.00 0.71 -11.21
N VAL A 210 10.71 1.63 -11.85
CA VAL A 210 12.19 1.69 -11.90
C VAL A 210 12.76 3.03 -11.44
N CYS A 211 11.96 4.10 -11.45
CA CYS A 211 12.39 5.46 -11.19
C CYS A 211 11.71 6.10 -9.99
N GLN A 212 10.54 5.62 -9.53
CA GLN A 212 9.90 6.10 -8.29
C GLN A 212 10.47 5.34 -7.09
N PRO A 213 11.25 5.99 -6.20
CA PRO A 213 11.79 5.36 -4.99
C PRO A 213 10.76 4.55 -4.18
N ALA A 214 9.54 5.09 -4.03
CA ALA A 214 8.45 4.44 -3.32
C ALA A 214 8.07 3.08 -3.89
N ASP A 215 7.87 2.98 -5.21
CA ASP A 215 7.58 1.72 -5.88
C ASP A 215 8.77 0.76 -5.93
N VAL A 216 9.97 1.29 -6.11
CA VAL A 216 11.20 0.49 -6.22
C VAL A 216 11.49 -0.24 -4.91
N ALA A 217 11.24 0.40 -3.76
CA ALA A 217 11.72 -0.11 -2.48
C ALA A 217 10.72 -0.08 -1.32
N TRP A 218 9.77 0.86 -1.25
CA TRP A 218 9.00 1.10 -0.01
C TRP A 218 7.71 0.28 0.05
N PHE A 219 6.95 0.22 -1.05
CA PHE A 219 5.61 -0.38 -1.02
C PHE A 219 5.59 -1.89 -0.89
N VAL A 220 6.61 -2.60 -1.39
CA VAL A 220 6.71 -4.05 -1.23
C VAL A 220 6.83 -4.43 0.25
N PRO A 221 7.85 -3.97 1.02
CA PRO A 221 7.95 -4.28 2.45
C PRO A 221 6.79 -3.71 3.27
N LEU A 222 6.26 -2.53 2.91
CA LEU A 222 5.07 -1.97 3.55
C LEU A 222 3.89 -2.94 3.46
N LYS A 223 3.53 -3.37 2.24
CA LYS A 223 2.39 -4.27 2.01
C LYS A 223 2.63 -5.65 2.63
N ARG A 224 3.88 -6.11 2.66
CA ARG A 224 4.27 -7.36 3.36
C ARG A 224 3.96 -7.28 4.86
N ARG A 225 4.32 -6.17 5.52
CA ARG A 225 4.06 -5.98 6.96
C ARG A 225 2.58 -5.82 7.28
N ILE A 226 1.83 -5.08 6.46
CA ILE A 226 0.38 -4.94 6.63
C ILE A 226 -0.29 -6.32 6.47
N ARG A 227 0.12 -7.10 5.47
CA ARG A 227 -0.35 -8.49 5.30
C ARG A 227 -0.06 -9.33 6.54
N GLY A 228 1.14 -9.24 7.13
CA GLY A 228 1.48 -9.93 8.38
C GLY A 228 0.50 -9.62 9.52
N LYS A 229 0.10 -8.34 9.67
CA LYS A 229 -0.88 -7.93 10.67
C LYS A 229 -2.29 -8.45 10.38
N TRP A 230 -2.69 -8.47 9.11
CA TRP A 230 -3.97 -9.06 8.70
C TRP A 230 -4.00 -10.57 8.99
N ILE A 231 -2.90 -11.29 8.77
CA ILE A 231 -2.79 -12.72 9.09
C ILE A 231 -2.94 -12.95 10.60
N GLN A 232 -2.26 -12.17 11.43
CA GLN A 232 -2.39 -12.24 12.89
C GLN A 232 -3.85 -12.06 13.32
N PHE A 233 -4.54 -11.08 12.75
CA PHE A 233 -5.97 -10.83 13.00
C PHE A 233 -6.88 -12.01 12.59
N VAL A 234 -6.55 -12.72 11.51
CA VAL A 234 -7.28 -13.93 11.10
C VAL A 234 -7.00 -15.09 12.06
N VAL A 235 -5.74 -15.31 12.43
CA VAL A 235 -5.31 -16.38 13.35
C VAL A 235 -5.92 -16.20 14.74
N GLU A 236 -6.00 -14.97 15.26
CA GLU A 236 -6.64 -14.68 16.54
C GLU A 236 -8.13 -15.05 16.53
N GLN A 237 -8.86 -14.71 15.47
CA GLN A 237 -10.28 -15.08 15.35
C GLN A 237 -10.53 -16.60 15.31
N LEU A 238 -9.59 -17.35 14.73
CA LEU A 238 -9.68 -18.81 14.64
C LEU A 238 -9.46 -19.44 16.02
N LYS A 239 -8.45 -18.99 16.75
CA LYS A 239 -8.22 -19.41 18.14
C LYS A 239 -9.43 -19.11 19.03
N ASP A 240 -10.03 -17.93 18.86
CA ASP A 240 -11.22 -17.52 19.60
C ASP A 240 -12.47 -18.35 19.22
N HIS A 241 -12.51 -18.90 18.01
CA HIS A 241 -13.57 -19.80 17.56
C HIS A 241 -13.37 -21.21 18.10
N ASP A 242 -12.16 -21.78 17.99
CA ASP A 242 -11.82 -23.11 18.53
C ASP A 242 -12.01 -23.20 20.06
N ALA A 243 -11.83 -22.08 20.76
CA ALA A 243 -12.06 -22.00 22.20
C ALA A 243 -13.55 -22.00 22.61
N LYS A 244 -14.47 -21.77 21.67
CA LYS A 244 -15.91 -21.80 21.96
C LYS A 244 -16.42 -23.24 21.95
N ALA A 245 -17.27 -23.56 22.92
CA ALA A 245 -17.93 -24.86 22.99
C ALA A 245 -19.12 -25.01 22.02
N ASP A 246 -19.45 -23.97 21.25
CA ASP A 246 -20.53 -24.04 20.26
C ASP A 246 -20.03 -24.66 18.94
N GLN A 247 -20.89 -25.42 18.26
CA GLN A 247 -20.58 -26.03 16.97
C GLN A 247 -20.91 -25.08 15.80
N ALA A 248 -20.95 -23.76 16.04
CA ALA A 248 -21.29 -22.83 14.98
C ALA A 248 -20.18 -22.83 13.90
N PRO A 249 -20.51 -22.81 12.60
CA PRO A 249 -19.50 -22.69 11.55
C PRO A 249 -18.68 -21.40 11.70
N PHE A 250 -17.37 -21.48 11.48
CA PHE A 250 -16.49 -20.32 11.51
C PHE A 250 -16.93 -19.27 10.47
N LYS A 251 -17.00 -18.01 10.90
CA LYS A 251 -17.28 -16.86 10.04
C LYS A 251 -16.23 -15.79 10.25
N LEU A 252 -15.39 -15.59 9.24
CA LEU A 252 -14.36 -14.55 9.27
C LEU A 252 -15.00 -13.17 9.38
N LEU A 253 -14.64 -12.44 10.44
CA LEU A 253 -15.05 -11.05 10.62
C LEU A 253 -14.12 -10.11 9.86
N PRO A 254 -14.67 -9.08 9.19
CA PRO A 254 -13.87 -8.15 8.44
C PRO A 254 -13.11 -7.20 9.36
N PRO A 255 -11.86 -6.84 9.03
CA PRO A 255 -11.14 -5.82 9.78
C PRO A 255 -11.90 -4.49 9.72
N SER A 256 -11.89 -3.78 10.83
CA SER A 256 -12.46 -2.44 10.90
C SER A 256 -11.59 -1.43 10.14
N ARG A 257 -12.11 -0.22 9.94
CA ARG A 257 -11.31 0.90 9.42
C ARG A 257 -10.12 1.21 10.33
N SER A 258 -10.36 1.18 11.64
CA SER A 258 -9.35 1.44 12.64
C SER A 258 -8.24 0.41 12.57
N ASP A 259 -8.57 -0.88 12.37
CA ASP A 259 -7.57 -1.95 12.23
C ASP A 259 -6.68 -1.70 11.02
N ALA A 260 -7.28 -1.51 9.84
CA ALA A 260 -6.53 -1.32 8.60
C ALA A 260 -5.64 -0.05 8.64
N VAL A 261 -6.16 1.05 9.20
CA VAL A 261 -5.38 2.29 9.39
C VAL A 261 -4.24 2.09 10.38
N ASN A 262 -4.51 1.45 11.53
CA ASN A 262 -3.48 1.16 12.53
C ASN A 262 -2.37 0.28 11.96
N TRP A 263 -2.73 -0.72 11.15
CA TRP A 263 -1.76 -1.57 10.48
C TRP A 263 -0.91 -0.78 9.50
N ALA A 264 -1.51 0.11 8.72
CA ALA A 264 -0.79 0.97 7.77
C ALA A 264 0.20 1.90 8.49
N CYS A 265 -0.27 2.60 9.54
CA CYS A 265 0.57 3.51 10.33
C CYS A 265 1.76 2.78 10.96
N LYS A 266 1.49 1.68 11.69
CA LYS A 266 2.53 0.89 12.35
C LYS A 266 3.52 0.28 11.37
N SER A 267 3.04 -0.20 10.22
CA SER A 267 3.90 -0.81 9.20
C SER A 267 4.76 0.23 8.46
N GLY A 268 4.20 1.42 8.22
CA GLY A 268 4.90 2.56 7.63
C GLY A 268 6.06 3.03 8.51
N GLN A 269 5.80 3.26 9.82
CA GLN A 269 6.83 3.65 10.79
C GLN A 269 8.03 2.68 10.87
N GLN A 270 7.83 1.43 10.48
CA GLN A 270 8.88 0.40 10.48
C GLN A 270 9.73 0.40 9.20
N LEU A 271 9.42 1.18 8.16
CA LEU A 271 10.14 1.14 6.87
C LEU A 271 11.63 1.49 7.04
N GLY A 272 11.99 2.31 8.03
CA GLY A 272 13.38 2.52 8.44
C GLY A 272 14.29 3.19 7.38
N PRO A 273 15.39 3.84 7.79
CA PRO A 273 16.19 4.63 6.85
C PRO A 273 16.87 3.82 5.74
N ARG A 274 17.18 2.54 6.01
CA ARG A 274 17.86 1.66 5.04
C ARG A 274 16.99 1.40 3.80
N ILE A 275 15.70 1.10 3.99
CA ILE A 275 14.77 0.82 2.88
C ILE A 275 14.49 2.11 2.11
N VAL A 276 14.34 3.24 2.80
CA VAL A 276 14.06 4.52 2.15
C VAL A 276 15.20 4.91 1.22
N LYS A 277 16.44 4.90 1.73
CA LYS A 277 17.65 5.18 0.93
C LYS A 277 17.80 4.26 -0.26
N SER A 278 17.37 3.00 -0.14
CA SER A 278 17.56 2.04 -1.23
C SER A 278 16.71 2.37 -2.45
N GLY A 279 15.53 2.96 -2.24
CA GLY A 279 14.67 3.47 -3.32
C GLY A 279 15.38 4.48 -4.21
N PHE A 280 16.07 5.46 -3.62
CA PHE A 280 16.86 6.48 -4.34
C PHE A 280 18.12 5.91 -5.01
N LYS A 281 18.65 4.80 -4.49
CA LYS A 281 19.79 4.09 -5.12
C LYS A 281 19.36 3.13 -6.23
N GLN A 282 18.08 3.12 -6.61
CA GLN A 282 17.48 2.18 -7.57
C GLN A 282 17.73 0.71 -7.19
N ARG A 283 17.74 0.41 -5.89
CA ARG A 283 18.00 -0.94 -5.36
C ARG A 283 16.87 -1.37 -4.46
N THR A 284 16.32 -2.55 -4.73
CA THR A 284 15.51 -3.27 -3.75
C THR A 284 16.46 -4.01 -2.82
N ILE A 285 16.40 -3.71 -1.51
CA ILE A 285 17.10 -4.51 -0.50
C ILE A 285 16.17 -5.66 -0.10
N PRO A 286 16.66 -6.92 -0.05
CA PRO A 286 15.91 -8.00 0.58
C PRO A 286 15.62 -7.63 2.03
N ASP A 287 14.36 -7.43 2.37
CA ASP A 287 13.97 -7.22 3.77
C ASP A 287 14.15 -8.57 4.48
N ASN A 288 15.03 -8.65 5.49
CA ASN A 288 15.30 -9.86 6.29
C ASN A 288 14.11 -10.28 7.18
N ILE A 289 12.91 -9.79 6.87
CA ILE A 289 11.67 -10.29 7.45
C ILE A 289 11.43 -11.65 6.78
N PRO A 290 11.28 -12.75 7.55
CA PRO A 290 10.90 -14.04 7.01
C PRO A 290 9.76 -13.82 6.03
N GLU A 291 10.03 -14.11 4.76
CA GLU A 291 9.00 -14.04 3.76
C GLU A 291 8.01 -15.12 4.17
N LEU A 292 6.86 -14.73 4.73
CA LEU A 292 5.75 -15.65 4.82
C LEU A 292 5.39 -15.93 3.37
N HIS A 293 5.99 -16.98 2.81
CA HIS A 293 5.87 -17.30 1.41
C HIS A 293 4.38 -17.43 1.13
N GLN A 294 3.96 -17.13 -0.09
CA GLN A 294 2.54 -17.27 -0.43
C GLN A 294 2.03 -18.69 -0.10
N ASP A 295 2.93 -19.67 -0.14
CA ASP A 295 2.72 -21.05 0.24
C ASP A 295 2.55 -21.22 1.77
N GLU A 296 3.37 -20.58 2.61
CA GLU A 296 3.20 -20.59 4.08
C GLU A 296 1.91 -19.89 4.53
N LEU A 297 1.50 -18.84 3.82
CA LEU A 297 0.21 -18.17 4.06
C LEU A 297 -0.96 -19.09 3.71
N VAL A 298 -0.88 -19.76 2.56
CA VAL A 298 -1.89 -20.73 2.15
C VAL A 298 -1.94 -21.89 3.14
N GLU A 299 -0.78 -22.40 3.55
CA GLU A 299 -0.65 -23.47 4.54
C GLU A 299 -1.21 -23.06 5.90
N LEU A 300 -0.90 -21.87 6.43
CA LEU A 300 -1.51 -21.37 7.68
C LEU A 300 -3.03 -21.17 7.57
N LEU A 301 -3.53 -20.66 6.44
CA LEU A 301 -4.97 -20.48 6.22
C LEU A 301 -5.70 -21.83 6.02
N GLN A 302 -4.99 -22.86 5.53
CA GLN A 302 -5.50 -24.23 5.44
C GLN A 302 -5.49 -24.94 6.80
N ILE A 303 -4.37 -24.87 7.54
CA ILE A 303 -4.23 -25.44 8.90
C ILE A 303 -5.35 -24.94 9.81
N HIS A 304 -5.78 -23.69 9.64
CA HIS A 304 -6.84 -23.10 10.44
C HIS A 304 -8.19 -23.01 9.70
N LEU A 305 -8.46 -23.86 8.70
CA LEU A 305 -9.79 -24.07 8.08
C LEU A 305 -10.48 -22.80 7.51
N VAL A 306 -9.69 -21.77 7.15
CA VAL A 306 -10.20 -20.59 6.41
C VAL A 306 -10.44 -20.94 4.94
N ILE A 307 -9.76 -21.97 4.45
CA ILE A 307 -9.99 -22.61 3.16
C ILE A 307 -10.71 -23.93 3.46
N ASP A 308 -11.84 -24.20 2.80
CA ASP A 308 -12.60 -25.43 3.03
C ASP A 308 -11.71 -26.66 2.79
N GLU A 309 -11.49 -27.46 3.82
CA GLU A 309 -11.12 -28.85 3.64
C GLU A 309 -12.37 -29.60 3.18
N THR A 310 -12.48 -29.87 1.87
CA THR A 310 -13.29 -31.00 1.40
C THR A 310 -12.57 -32.31 1.74
N ILE A 311 -12.21 -32.50 3.01
CA ILE A 311 -11.79 -33.79 3.55
C ILE A 311 -12.96 -34.27 4.42
N SER A 312 -13.95 -34.85 3.74
CA SER A 312 -14.84 -35.80 4.41
C SER A 312 -14.00 -37.04 4.69
N GLU A 313 -13.57 -37.23 5.94
CA GLU A 313 -12.99 -38.49 6.42
C GLU A 313 -14.02 -39.64 6.44
N ALA A 314 -15.27 -39.39 6.07
CA ALA A 314 -16.35 -40.38 6.13
C ALA A 314 -16.36 -41.40 4.98
N ASN A 315 -15.42 -41.36 4.03
CA ASN A 315 -15.44 -42.26 2.86
C ASN A 315 -14.38 -43.37 2.87
N ASP A 316 -13.57 -43.52 3.94
CA ASP A 316 -12.50 -44.54 4.00
C ASP A 316 -12.83 -45.76 4.87
N VAL A 317 -14.11 -46.07 5.10
CA VAL A 317 -14.50 -47.38 5.64
C VAL A 317 -15.32 -48.13 4.58
N ILE A 318 -14.60 -48.78 3.66
CA ILE A 318 -15.10 -50.00 3.04
C ILE A 318 -15.11 -51.05 4.16
N VAL A 319 -16.28 -51.28 4.74
CA VAL A 319 -16.51 -52.48 5.55
C VAL A 319 -16.68 -53.63 4.56
N ASP A 320 -15.60 -54.37 4.31
CA ASP A 320 -15.75 -55.72 3.79
C ASP A 320 -16.47 -56.56 4.86
N ALA A 321 -17.69 -57.01 4.56
CA ALA A 321 -18.26 -58.20 5.17
C ALA A 321 -19.47 -58.75 4.38
N VAL A 322 -19.22 -59.96 3.86
CA VAL A 322 -20.11 -61.05 3.39
C VAL A 322 -20.75 -60.92 2.02
#